data_AF-A0A7R9ZWZ4-F1
#
_entry.id   AF-A0A7R9ZWZ4-F1
#
_cell.length_a   1.000
_cell.length_b   1.000
_cell.length_c   1.000
_cell.angle_alpha   90.00
_cell.angle_beta   90.00
_cell.angle_gamma   90.00
#
_symmetry.space_group_name_H-M   'P 1'
#
loop_
_entity.id
_entity.type
_entity.pdbx_description
1 polymer ?
#
loop_
_entity_poly.entity_id
_entity_poly.type
_entity_poly.pdbx_seq_one_letter_code
_entity_poly.pdbx_strand_id
1 'polypeptide(L)'
;MGGLEGIVFFAHDDTEMVLTREEDRAVPLSECALAPHQRFTFYDNAHTTGIDIEQGYLATAALTLSKDTTFRDAQQGAWRMRRLGAGQRLEVLVLEELASVVRD
;
A
#
# COMPACT_ATOMS: atom_id res chain seq x y z
N MET A 1 13.82 -10.06 13.65
CA MET A 1 12.68 -9.55 12.88
C MET A 1 12.76 -10.21 11.51
N GLY A 2 11.75 -11.01 11.15
CA GLY A 2 11.66 -11.53 9.78
C GLY A 2 11.42 -10.39 8.81
N GLY A 3 12.03 -10.46 7.62
CA GLY A 3 11.77 -9.51 6.55
C GLY A 3 10.38 -9.73 5.95
N LEU A 4 10.05 -8.94 4.94
CA LEU A 4 8.84 -9.16 4.14
C LEU A 4 8.98 -10.47 3.34
N GLU A 5 7.99 -11.33 3.44
CA GLU A 5 7.92 -12.68 2.86
C GLU A 5 7.00 -12.75 1.63
N GLY A 6 6.20 -11.73 1.38
CA GLY A 6 5.36 -11.65 0.19
C GLY A 6 4.84 -10.25 -0.12
N ILE A 7 4.31 -10.10 -1.34
CA ILE A 7 3.68 -8.89 -1.83
C ILE A 7 2.21 -9.16 -2.16
N VAL A 8 1.33 -8.30 -1.67
CA VAL A 8 -0.09 -8.26 -2.00
C VAL A 8 -0.30 -7.21 -3.08
N PHE A 9 -1.05 -7.56 -4.12
CA PHE A 9 -1.36 -6.69 -5.26
C PHE A 9 -2.72 -7.07 -5.86
N PHE A 10 -3.19 -6.27 -6.82
CA PHE A 10 -4.44 -6.54 -7.54
C PHE A 10 -4.13 -7.10 -8.93
N ALA A 11 -4.75 -8.22 -9.27
CA ALA A 11 -4.73 -8.74 -10.63
C ALA A 11 -5.60 -7.88 -11.56
N HIS A 12 -5.55 -8.17 -12.87
CA HIS A 12 -6.29 -7.41 -13.88
C HIS A 12 -7.82 -7.54 -13.76
N ASP A 13 -8.29 -8.57 -13.05
CA ASP A 13 -9.71 -8.81 -12.75
C ASP A 13 -10.10 -8.31 -11.34
N ASP A 14 -9.31 -7.39 -10.78
CA ASP A 14 -9.46 -6.80 -9.45
C ASP A 14 -9.33 -7.80 -8.29
N THR A 15 -8.89 -9.04 -8.56
CA THR A 15 -8.66 -10.03 -7.51
C THR A 15 -7.46 -9.63 -6.65
N GLU A 16 -7.63 -9.65 -5.33
CA GLU A 16 -6.55 -9.52 -4.36
C GLU A 16 -5.66 -10.76 -4.40
N MET A 17 -4.40 -10.59 -4.80
CA MET A 17 -3.43 -11.66 -4.95
C MET A 17 -2.25 -11.45 -4.02
N VAL A 18 -1.60 -12.54 -3.62
CA VAL A 18 -0.32 -12.54 -2.92
C VAL A 18 0.70 -13.37 -3.69
N LEU A 19 1.91 -12.83 -3.86
CA LEU A 19 3.09 -13.56 -4.32
C LEU A 19 4.08 -13.66 -3.16
N THR A 20 4.37 -14.87 -2.70
CA THR A 20 5.36 -15.13 -1.65
C THR A 20 6.74 -15.32 -2.26
N ARG A 21 7.80 -15.26 -1.44
CA ARG A 21 9.18 -15.48 -1.90
C ARG A 21 9.46 -16.90 -2.40
N GLU A 22 8.69 -17.88 -1.92
CA GLU A 22 8.94 -19.31 -2.15
C GLU A 22 8.20 -19.83 -3.39
N GLU A 23 7.20 -19.10 -3.86
CA GLU A 23 6.29 -19.53 -4.91
C GLU A 23 6.51 -18.74 -6.21
N ASP A 24 6.43 -19.44 -7.34
CA ASP A 24 6.54 -18.81 -8.68
C ASP A 24 5.20 -18.24 -9.17
N ARG A 25 4.12 -18.44 -8.42
CA ARG A 25 2.77 -18.03 -8.82
C ARG A 25 2.05 -17.37 -7.66
N ALA A 26 1.32 -16.31 -7.98
CA ALA A 26 0.47 -15.65 -7.01
C ALA A 26 -0.80 -16.47 -6.76
N VAL A 27 -1.28 -16.45 -5.52
CA VAL A 27 -2.55 -17.07 -5.08
C VAL A 27 -3.49 -15.99 -4.53
N PRO A 28 -4.80 -16.24 -4.43
CA PRO A 28 -5.72 -15.30 -3.80
C PRO A 28 -5.28 -14.93 -2.38
N LEU A 29 -5.41 -13.65 -2.00
CA LEU A 29 -5.05 -13.18 -0.65
C LEU A 29 -5.82 -13.91 0.44
N SER A 30 -7.05 -14.35 0.16
CA SER A 30 -7.89 -15.17 1.05
C SER A 30 -7.27 -16.53 1.41
N GLU A 31 -6.35 -17.04 0.59
CA GLU A 31 -5.62 -18.29 0.81
C GLU A 31 -4.24 -18.06 1.44
N CYS A 32 -3.88 -16.80 1.70
CA CYS A 32 -2.58 -16.43 2.25
C CYS A 32 -2.48 -16.76 3.75
N ALA A 33 -1.41 -17.46 4.14
CA ALA A 33 -1.09 -17.70 5.55
C ALA A 33 -0.23 -16.59 6.20
N LEU A 34 0.36 -15.69 5.42
CA LEU A 34 1.22 -14.63 5.95
C LEU A 34 0.40 -13.62 6.75
N ALA A 35 0.85 -13.25 7.93
CA ALA A 35 0.23 -12.18 8.71
C ALA A 35 0.46 -10.80 8.05
N PRO A 36 -0.36 -9.77 8.37
CA PRO A 36 -0.21 -8.42 7.81
C PRO A 36 1.19 -7.80 7.91
N HIS A 37 1.97 -8.14 8.95
CA HIS A 37 3.31 -7.60 9.16
C HIS A 37 4.41 -8.36 8.40
N GLN A 38 4.10 -9.51 7.80
CA GLN A 38 5.02 -10.31 6.99
C GLN A 38 4.90 -9.99 5.50
N ARG A 39 3.97 -9.15 5.10
CA ARG A 39 3.66 -8.85 3.70
C ARG A 39 3.66 -7.35 3.43
N PHE A 40 3.98 -6.99 2.21
CA PHE A 40 3.87 -5.62 1.70
C PHE A 40 2.65 -5.52 0.80
N THR A 41 1.82 -4.48 0.93
CA THR A 41 0.69 -4.26 0.03
C THR A 41 1.00 -3.15 -0.96
N PHE A 42 0.92 -3.46 -2.25
CA PHE A 42 1.03 -2.50 -3.33
C PHE A 42 -0.37 -2.08 -3.78
N TYR A 43 -0.63 -0.78 -3.71
CA TYR A 43 -1.82 -0.16 -4.28
C TYR A 43 -1.43 0.66 -5.50
N ASP A 44 -2.18 0.51 -6.60
CA ASP A 44 -2.23 1.52 -7.64
C ASP A 44 -3.37 2.51 -7.36
N ASN A 45 -3.47 3.57 -8.16
CA ASN A 45 -4.51 4.59 -7.96
C ASN A 45 -5.94 4.03 -8.07
N ALA A 46 -6.21 3.10 -8.99
CA ALA A 46 -7.55 2.55 -9.20
C ALA A 46 -8.03 1.76 -7.96
N HIS A 47 -7.10 1.09 -7.28
CA HIS A 47 -7.36 0.23 -6.13
C HIS A 47 -7.25 0.92 -4.77
N THR A 48 -7.18 2.27 -4.74
CA THR A 48 -7.19 3.04 -3.48
C THR A 48 -8.59 3.28 -2.90
N THR A 49 -9.64 2.92 -3.65
CA THR A 49 -11.04 3.10 -3.26
C THR A 49 -11.72 1.75 -3.01
N GLY A 50 -12.60 1.67 -2.00
CA GLY A 50 -13.46 0.51 -1.77
C GLY A 50 -12.79 -0.74 -1.18
N ILE A 51 -11.47 -0.87 -1.24
CA ILE A 51 -10.76 -2.09 -0.81
C ILE A 51 -10.21 -1.99 0.61
N ASP A 52 -10.44 -3.02 1.43
CA ASP A 52 -10.05 -3.04 2.84
C ASP A 52 -9.09 -4.21 3.16
N ILE A 53 -7.80 -4.03 2.82
CA ILE A 53 -6.75 -4.99 3.19
C ILE A 53 -6.14 -4.58 4.52
N GLU A 54 -6.19 -5.49 5.50
CA GLU A 54 -5.57 -5.26 6.81
C GLU A 54 -4.06 -5.09 6.68
N GLN A 55 -3.57 -3.98 7.22
CA GLN A 55 -2.16 -3.60 7.30
C GLN A 55 -1.59 -3.87 8.69
N GLY A 56 -0.27 -4.11 8.78
CA GLY A 56 0.41 -4.28 10.06
C GLY A 56 0.17 -3.12 11.04
N TYR A 57 0.09 -3.41 12.33
CA TYR A 57 -0.24 -2.41 13.37
C TYR A 57 0.72 -1.21 13.41
N LEU A 58 2.01 -1.45 13.16
CA LEU A 58 3.06 -0.43 13.14
C LEU A 58 3.57 -0.18 11.71
N ALA A 59 2.76 -0.47 10.69
CA ALA A 59 3.19 -0.32 9.30
C ALA A 59 3.41 1.15 8.93
N THR A 60 4.43 1.40 8.11
CA THR A 60 4.66 2.66 7.43
C THR A 60 4.41 2.46 5.95
N ALA A 61 3.50 3.23 5.37
CA ALA A 61 3.28 3.23 3.93
C ALA A 61 4.06 4.34 3.25
N ALA A 62 4.54 4.07 2.04
CA ALA A 62 5.08 5.07 1.14
C ALA A 62 3.97 5.54 0.19
N LEU A 63 3.63 6.83 0.21
CA LEU A 63 2.61 7.42 -0.67
C LEU A 63 3.31 8.29 -1.71
N THR A 64 3.28 7.88 -2.97
CA THR A 64 3.85 8.67 -4.07
C THR A 64 2.88 9.74 -4.53
N LEU A 65 3.36 10.97 -4.66
CA LEU A 65 2.62 12.08 -5.28
C LEU A 65 3.23 12.46 -6.62
N SER A 66 2.37 12.76 -7.59
CA SER A 66 2.74 13.33 -8.88
C SER A 66 2.02 14.65 -9.12
N LYS A 67 2.38 15.35 -10.20
CA LYS A 67 1.71 16.59 -10.63
C LYS A 67 0.22 16.42 -10.91
N ASP A 68 -0.21 15.18 -11.20
CA ASP A 68 -1.58 14.83 -11.57
C ASP A 68 -2.36 14.25 -10.37
N THR A 69 -1.71 14.08 -9.22
CA THR A 69 -2.35 13.59 -8.00
C THR A 69 -3.19 14.70 -7.39
N THR A 70 -4.51 14.50 -7.31
CA THR A 70 -5.38 15.41 -6.57
C THR A 70 -5.29 15.15 -5.08
N PHE A 71 -5.70 16.12 -4.25
CA PHE A 71 -5.80 15.92 -2.80
C PHE A 71 -6.73 14.75 -2.42
N ARG A 72 -7.76 14.50 -3.23
CA ARG A 72 -8.68 13.36 -3.04
C ARG A 72 -7.95 12.03 -3.23
N ASP A 73 -7.16 11.90 -4.30
CA ASP A 73 -6.44 10.65 -4.61
C ASP A 73 -5.42 10.36 -3.51
N ALA A 74 -4.67 11.39 -3.07
CA ALA A 74 -3.74 11.29 -1.96
C ALA A 74 -4.42 10.83 -0.67
N GLN A 75 -5.60 11.38 -0.35
CA GLN A 75 -6.38 10.93 0.80
C GLN A 75 -6.82 9.46 0.66
N GLN A 76 -7.35 9.06 -0.49
CA GLN A 76 -7.85 7.69 -0.69
C GLN A 76 -6.75 6.65 -0.45
N GLY A 77 -5.55 6.90 -0.96
CA GLY A 77 -4.35 6.10 -0.68
C GLY A 77 -3.93 6.16 0.79
N ALA A 78 -3.84 7.35 1.39
CA ALA A 78 -3.48 7.52 2.79
C ALA A 78 -4.41 6.74 3.73
N TRP A 79 -5.73 6.79 3.49
CA TRP A 79 -6.73 6.13 4.32
C TRP A 79 -6.74 4.60 4.20
N ARG A 80 -5.90 3.98 3.35
CA ARG A 80 -5.63 2.53 3.44
C ARG A 80 -4.89 2.17 4.73
N MET A 81 -4.16 3.13 5.30
CA MET A 81 -3.59 3.03 6.63
C MET A 81 -4.67 3.40 7.67
N ARG A 82 -5.57 2.46 7.98
CA ARG A 82 -6.74 2.68 8.87
C ARG A 82 -6.40 3.20 10.27
N ARG A 83 -5.15 3.04 10.73
CA ARG A 83 -4.68 3.42 12.06
C ARG A 83 -3.63 4.54 12.03
N LEU A 84 -3.69 5.45 11.06
CA LEU A 84 -2.81 6.63 11.04
C LEU A 84 -2.89 7.41 12.35
N GLY A 85 -1.73 7.77 12.90
CA GLY A 85 -1.62 8.43 14.20
C GLY A 85 -1.81 7.49 15.40
N ALA A 86 -2.15 6.22 15.16
CA ALA A 86 -2.34 5.17 16.16
C ALA A 86 -1.48 3.94 15.85
N GLY A 87 -0.19 4.18 15.59
CA GLY A 87 0.81 3.15 15.28
C GLY A 87 1.26 3.19 13.82
N GLN A 88 0.31 3.32 12.88
CA GLN A 88 0.61 3.40 11.46
C GLN A 88 1.07 4.80 11.04
N ARG A 89 1.91 4.86 10.01
CA ARG A 89 2.52 6.09 9.49
C ARG A 89 2.47 6.14 7.96
N LEU A 90 2.66 7.34 7.44
CA LEU A 90 2.85 7.61 6.02
C LEU A 90 4.14 8.39 5.82
N GLU A 91 4.93 7.96 4.83
CA GLU A 91 6.01 8.74 4.25
C GLU A 91 5.58 9.16 2.84
N VAL A 92 5.50 10.47 2.62
CA VAL A 92 5.09 11.02 1.34
C VAL A 92 6.32 11.15 0.45
N LEU A 93 6.32 10.42 -0.67
CA LEU A 93 7.38 10.44 -1.67
C LEU A 93 6.99 11.40 -2.77
N VAL A 94 7.79 12.45 -2.95
CA VAL A 94 7.56 13.50 -3.94
C VAL A 94 8.84 13.65 -4.76
N LEU A 95 8.70 13.80 -6.07
CA LEU A 95 9.82 14.16 -6.94
C LEU A 95 10.37 15.52 -6.52
N GLU A 96 11.69 15.70 -6.61
CA GLU A 96 12.36 16.91 -6.13
C GLU A 96 11.81 18.16 -6.83
N GLU A 97 11.49 18.06 -8.11
CA GLU A 97 10.94 19.13 -8.94
C GLU A 97 9.53 19.57 -8.48
N LEU A 98 8.80 18.71 -7.77
CA LEU A 98 7.47 18.99 -7.23
C LEU A 98 7.50 19.45 -5.76
N ALA A 99 8.63 19.29 -5.08
CA ALA A 99 8.73 19.55 -3.65
C ALA A 99 8.46 21.03 -3.29
N SER A 100 8.80 21.97 -4.18
CA SER A 100 8.54 23.40 -3.97
C SER A 100 7.05 23.75 -3.98
N VAL A 101 6.23 23.02 -4.72
CA VAL A 101 4.78 23.27 -4.83
C VAL A 101 4.01 22.75 -3.61
N VAL A 102 4.57 21.77 -2.90
CA VAL A 102 3.90 21.08 -1.78
C VAL A 102 4.28 21.67 -0.41
N ARG A 103 5.43 22.36 -0.32
CA ARG A 103 6.00 22.83 0.96
C ARG A 103 5.61 24.26 1.34
N ASP A 104 4.97 25.01 0.45
CA ASP A 104 4.45 26.36 0.69
C ASP A 104 3.01 26.33 1.20
#